data_AF-A0AAV8YKX1-F1
#
_entry.id   AF-A0AAV8YKX1-F1
#
_cell.length_a   1.000
_cell.length_b   1.000
_cell.length_c   1.000
_cell.angle_alpha   90.00
_cell.angle_beta   90.00
_cell.angle_gamma   90.00
#
_symmetry.space_group_name_H-M   'P 1'
#
loop_
_entity.id
_entity.type
_entity.pdbx_description
1 polymer ?
#
loop_
_entity_poly.entity_id
_entity_poly.type
_entity_poly.pdbx_seq_one_letter_code
_entity_poly.pdbx_strand_id
1 'polypeptide(L)'
;MFVKVVVLVAVFCSVWAEIPPYIKICKRNTPNLAECIVDSIYALRPKLVEGLPELGVPPFEPLPLDRVELRSGPRTAKIDANITNIRVWGPSEFQILEIK
;
A
#
# COMPACT_ATOMS: atom_id res chain seq x y z
N MET A 1 -3.60 -6.56 43.95
CA MET A 1 -3.83 -7.73 43.07
C MET A 1 -4.73 -7.37 41.88
N PHE A 2 -5.91 -6.76 42.11
CA PHE A 2 -6.83 -6.27 41.07
C PHE A 2 -6.19 -5.32 40.03
N VAL A 3 -5.38 -4.34 40.47
CA VAL A 3 -4.76 -3.36 39.54
C VAL A 3 -3.84 -4.02 38.52
N LYS A 4 -3.09 -5.05 38.93
CA LYS A 4 -2.20 -5.79 38.02
C LYS A 4 -2.98 -6.58 36.97
N VAL A 5 -4.13 -7.14 37.34
CA VAL A 5 -5.02 -7.85 36.42
C VAL A 5 -5.62 -6.88 35.39
N VAL A 6 -6.06 -5.70 35.84
CA VAL A 6 -6.62 -4.67 34.93
C VAL A 6 -5.57 -4.17 33.94
N VAL A 7 -4.33 -3.93 34.40
CA VAL A 7 -3.22 -3.51 33.52
C VAL A 7 -2.84 -4.61 32.54
N LEU A 8 -2.79 -5.88 32.96
CA LEU A 8 -2.50 -7.02 32.07
C LEU A 8 -3.58 -7.20 30.99
N VAL A 9 -4.85 -7.05 31.34
CA VAL A 9 -5.97 -7.15 30.37
C VAL A 9 -5.93 -6.00 29.36
N ALA A 10 -5.66 -4.77 29.81
CA ALA A 10 -5.55 -3.62 28.92
C ALA A 10 -4.39 -3.77 27.91
N VAL A 11 -3.25 -4.31 28.37
CA VAL A 11 -2.10 -4.59 27.50
C VAL A 11 -2.40 -5.70 26.50
N PHE A 12 -3.16 -6.72 26.87
CA PHE A 12 -3.55 -7.80 25.95
C PHE A 12 -4.51 -7.33 24.83
N CYS A 13 -5.41 -6.38 25.11
CA CYS A 13 -6.31 -5.82 24.09
C CYS A 13 -5.58 -5.01 23.01
N SER A 14 -4.46 -4.37 23.34
CA SER A 14 -3.72 -3.52 22.39
C SER A 14 -2.93 -4.28 21.31
N VAL A 15 -2.81 -5.62 21.39
CA VAL A 15 -1.90 -6.40 20.52
C VAL A 15 -2.61 -7.15 19.38
N TRP A 16 -3.93 -7.03 19.26
CA TRP A 16 -4.64 -7.61 18.12
C TRP A 16 -4.51 -6.69 16.90
N ALA A 17 -3.36 -6.77 16.23
CA ALA A 17 -3.19 -6.29 14.87
C ALA A 17 -3.97 -7.25 13.95
N GLU A 18 -5.26 -7.00 13.78
CA GLU A 18 -6.10 -7.76 12.85
C GLU A 18 -5.73 -7.38 11.42
N ILE A 19 -5.30 -8.37 10.63
CA ILE A 19 -5.13 -8.20 9.20
C ILE A 19 -6.53 -8.02 8.60
N PRO A 20 -6.78 -6.95 7.82
CA PRO A 20 -8.07 -6.73 7.22
C PRO A 20 -8.53 -7.92 6.36
N PRO A 21 -9.83 -8.27 6.38
CA PRO A 21 -10.34 -9.49 5.77
C PRO A 21 -10.23 -9.51 4.24
N TYR A 22 -10.00 -8.36 3.61
CA TYR A 22 -9.81 -8.24 2.17
C TYR A 22 -8.40 -8.61 1.69
N ILE A 23 -7.44 -8.84 2.60
CA ILE A 23 -6.08 -9.30 2.26
C ILE A 23 -6.04 -10.83 2.29
N LYS A 24 -5.82 -11.45 1.12
CA LYS A 24 -5.67 -12.91 1.01
C LYS A 24 -4.30 -13.34 1.55
N ILE A 25 -4.29 -14.14 2.61
CA ILE A 25 -3.06 -14.59 3.26
C ILE A 25 -2.46 -15.77 2.49
N CYS A 26 -1.22 -15.64 2.04
CA CYS A 26 -0.45 -16.72 1.42
C CYS A 26 0.49 -17.39 2.42
N LYS A 27 0.44 -18.71 2.52
CA LYS A 27 1.32 -19.49 3.41
C LYS A 27 2.66 -19.73 2.73
N ARG A 28 3.78 -19.53 3.43
CA ARG A 28 5.13 -19.70 2.85
C ARG A 28 5.40 -21.10 2.28
N ASN A 29 4.83 -22.16 2.87
CA ASN A 29 5.07 -23.54 2.46
C ASN A 29 4.11 -24.08 1.37
N THR A 30 3.33 -23.23 0.68
CA THR A 30 2.52 -23.70 -0.44
C THR A 30 3.35 -23.86 -1.71
N PRO A 31 3.14 -24.93 -2.50
CA PRO A 31 3.89 -25.19 -3.73
C PRO A 31 3.75 -24.06 -4.77
N ASN A 32 2.60 -23.36 -4.79
CA ASN A 32 2.31 -22.26 -5.72
C ASN A 32 2.30 -20.89 -5.01
N LEU A 33 3.34 -20.60 -4.23
CA LEU A 33 3.41 -19.34 -3.47
C LEU A 33 3.31 -18.09 -4.36
N ALA A 34 4.03 -18.08 -5.49
CA ALA A 34 4.05 -16.95 -6.42
C ALA A 34 2.65 -16.61 -6.96
N GLU A 35 1.92 -17.63 -7.42
CA GLU A 35 0.54 -17.51 -7.92
C GLU A 35 -0.39 -16.99 -6.82
N CYS A 36 -0.27 -17.52 -5.60
CA CYS A 36 -1.06 -17.02 -4.47
C CYS A 36 -0.84 -15.53 -4.22
N ILE A 37 0.43 -15.07 -4.26
CA ILE A 37 0.75 -13.66 -4.02
C ILE A 37 0.18 -12.79 -5.13
N VAL A 38 0.33 -13.19 -6.39
CA VAL A 38 -0.25 -12.49 -7.56
C VAL A 38 -1.77 -12.35 -7.41
N ASP A 39 -2.46 -13.45 -7.11
CA ASP A 39 -3.91 -13.45 -6.87
C ASP A 39 -4.30 -12.53 -5.72
N SER A 40 -3.54 -12.56 -4.62
CA SER A 40 -3.79 -11.70 -3.47
C SER A 40 -3.67 -10.23 -3.86
N ILE A 41 -2.65 -9.86 -4.62
CA ILE A 41 -2.44 -8.48 -5.06
C ILE A 41 -3.56 -8.05 -6.01
N TYR A 42 -4.01 -8.93 -6.93
CA TYR A 42 -5.12 -8.62 -7.83
C TYR A 42 -6.46 -8.49 -7.11
N ALA A 43 -6.71 -9.32 -6.09
CA ALA A 43 -7.89 -9.19 -5.23
C ALA A 43 -7.91 -7.86 -4.45
N LEU A 44 -6.75 -7.25 -4.23
CA LEU A 44 -6.63 -5.95 -3.54
C LEU A 44 -6.88 -4.74 -4.44
N ARG A 45 -6.83 -4.87 -5.78
CA ARG A 45 -7.02 -3.74 -6.71
C ARG A 45 -8.24 -2.88 -6.42
N PRO A 46 -9.45 -3.43 -6.17
CA PRO A 46 -10.63 -2.61 -5.89
C PRO A 46 -10.45 -1.74 -4.65
N LYS A 47 -9.77 -2.26 -3.62
CA LYS A 47 -9.48 -1.52 -2.40
C LYS A 47 -8.37 -0.50 -2.56
N LEU A 48 -7.37 -0.78 -3.39
CA LEU A 48 -6.33 0.20 -3.73
C LEU A 48 -6.89 1.38 -4.52
N VAL A 49 -7.88 1.17 -5.38
CA VAL A 49 -8.61 2.25 -6.08
C VAL A 49 -9.26 3.19 -5.07
N GLU A 50 -9.98 2.65 -4.08
CA GLU A 50 -10.66 3.41 -3.02
C GLU A 50 -9.66 4.07 -2.03
N GLY A 51 -8.48 3.48 -1.88
CA GLY A 51 -7.53 3.80 -0.82
C GLY A 51 -7.81 3.01 0.46
N LEU A 52 -6.83 2.98 1.37
CA LEU A 52 -6.95 2.33 2.67
C LEU A 52 -6.68 3.36 3.78
N PRO A 53 -7.68 4.19 4.13
CA PRO A 53 -7.51 5.26 5.11
C PRO A 53 -7.09 4.75 6.50
N GLU A 54 -7.48 3.53 6.86
CA GLU A 54 -7.08 2.86 8.11
C GLU A 54 -5.57 2.56 8.16
N LEU A 55 -4.91 2.45 7.01
CA LEU A 55 -3.47 2.24 6.88
C LEU A 55 -2.72 3.50 6.41
N GLY A 56 -3.43 4.63 6.25
CA GLY A 56 -2.84 5.86 5.70
C GLY A 56 -2.45 5.75 4.22
N VAL A 57 -3.03 4.80 3.47
CA VAL A 57 -2.76 4.63 2.04
C VAL A 57 -3.77 5.46 1.24
N PRO A 58 -3.34 6.41 0.40
CA PRO A 58 -4.23 7.20 -0.45
C PRO A 58 -4.84 6.33 -1.56
N PRO A 59 -5.91 6.81 -2.22
CA PRO A 59 -6.48 6.15 -3.40
C PRO A 59 -5.44 6.07 -4.53
N PHE A 60 -5.46 4.98 -5.30
CA PHE A 60 -4.63 4.82 -6.50
C PHE A 60 -5.23 5.48 -7.75
N GLU A 61 -6.53 5.80 -7.74
CA GLU A 61 -7.24 6.32 -8.90
C GLU A 61 -8.32 7.35 -8.49
N PRO A 62 -8.11 8.66 -8.68
CA PRO A 62 -6.83 9.28 -9.02
C PRO A 62 -5.84 9.22 -7.87
N LEU A 63 -4.58 8.90 -8.14
CA LEU A 63 -3.49 9.02 -7.17
C LEU A 63 -3.10 10.50 -7.01
N PRO A 64 -3.28 11.10 -5.81
CA PRO A 64 -2.84 12.46 -5.55
C PRO A 64 -1.33 12.50 -5.29
N LEU A 65 -0.61 13.38 -5.99
CA LEU A 65 0.78 13.69 -5.68
C LEU A 65 0.92 15.20 -5.42
N ASP A 66 1.33 15.55 -4.20
CA ASP A 66 1.42 16.94 -3.77
C ASP A 66 2.50 17.72 -4.53
N ARG A 67 3.63 17.06 -4.78
CA ARG A 67 4.79 17.66 -5.45
C ARG A 67 5.61 16.61 -6.19
N VAL A 68 5.97 16.91 -7.43
CA VAL A 68 6.98 16.19 -8.22
C VAL A 68 8.00 17.20 -8.74
N GLU A 69 9.27 16.97 -8.44
CA GLU A 69 10.39 17.77 -8.94
C GLU A 69 11.06 17.04 -10.10
N LEU A 70 11.01 17.64 -11.29
CA LEU A 70 11.66 17.13 -12.49
C LEU A 70 12.93 17.93 -12.76
N ARG A 71 14.08 17.26 -12.65
CA ARG A 71 15.39 17.82 -12.99
C ARG A 71 16.03 16.93 -14.05
N SER A 72 16.11 17.42 -15.28
CA SER A 72 16.63 16.64 -16.41
C SER A 72 17.42 17.52 -17.38
N GLY A 73 18.37 16.93 -18.10
CA GLY A 73 19.12 17.60 -19.17
C GLY A 73 20.59 17.93 -18.87
N PRO A 74 21.38 18.19 -19.92
CA PRO A 74 22.80 18.52 -19.82
C PRO A 74 23.01 19.93 -19.24
N ARG A 75 24.26 20.27 -18.84
CA ARG A 75 24.58 21.57 -18.21
C ARG A 75 24.09 22.80 -18.98
N THR A 76 24.07 22.74 -20.30
CA THR A 76 23.71 23.85 -21.19
C THR A 76 22.21 23.96 -21.47
N ALA A 77 21.41 22.94 -21.14
CA ALA A 77 19.96 22.93 -21.33
C ALA A 77 19.31 22.07 -20.24
N LYS A 78 19.29 22.60 -19.01
CA LYS A 78 18.63 21.96 -17.87
C LYS A 78 17.16 22.34 -17.83
N ILE A 79 16.31 21.34 -17.65
CA ILE A 79 14.91 21.46 -17.29
C ILE A 79 14.84 21.28 -15.77
N ASP A 80 14.35 22.30 -15.07
CA ASP A 80 13.99 22.25 -13.65
C ASP A 80 12.53 22.67 -13.53
N ALA A 81 11.66 21.71 -13.19
CA ALA A 81 10.23 21.93 -13.09
C ALA A 81 9.72 21.38 -11.75
N ASN A 82 8.98 22.21 -11.03
CA ASN A 82 8.27 21.83 -9.82
C ASN A 82 6.78 21.78 -10.12
N ILE A 83 6.22 20.58 -10.16
CA ILE A 83 4.81 20.34 -10.48
C ILE A 83 4.10 19.99 -9.18
N THR A 84 2.99 20.68 -8.89
CA THR A 84 2.22 20.49 -7.65
C THR A 84 0.77 20.13 -7.96
N ASN A 85 0.09 19.51 -6.99
CA ASN A 85 -1.32 19.11 -7.10
C ASN A 85 -1.61 18.22 -8.32
N ILE A 86 -0.80 17.19 -8.51
CA ILE A 86 -0.95 16.25 -9.63
C ILE A 86 -1.98 15.20 -9.26
N ARG A 87 -2.79 14.81 -10.24
CA ARG A 87 -3.66 13.63 -10.17
C ARG A 87 -3.23 12.68 -11.27
N VAL A 88 -2.98 11.42 -10.91
CA VAL A 88 -2.51 10.38 -11.83
C VAL A 88 -3.62 9.33 -11.98
N TRP A 89 -3.84 8.88 -13.23
CA TRP A 89 -4.82 7.86 -13.61
C TRP A 89 -4.10 6.72 -14.35
N GLY A 90 -4.61 5.49 -14.21
CA GLY A 90 -4.06 4.27 -14.78
C GLY A 90 -3.33 3.32 -13.81
N PRO A 91 -2.72 3.75 -12.68
CA PRO A 91 -2.04 2.83 -11.76
C PRO A 91 -2.92 1.69 -11.22
N SER A 92 -4.24 1.85 -11.19
CA SER A 92 -5.16 0.79 -10.74
C SER A 92 -5.14 -0.48 -11.61
N GLU A 93 -4.73 -0.37 -12.88
CA GLU A 93 -4.73 -1.47 -13.87
C GLU A 93 -3.36 -2.13 -14.05
N PHE A 94 -2.42 -1.92 -13.11
CA PHE A 94 -1.07 -2.49 -13.16
C PHE A 94 -1.06 -3.99 -13.46
N GLN A 95 -0.09 -4.48 -14.23
CA GLN A 95 0.11 -5.92 -14.44
C GLN A 95 1.41 -6.37 -13.77
N ILE A 96 1.38 -7.50 -13.06
CA ILE A 96 2.57 -8.08 -12.45
C ILE A 96 3.30 -8.88 -13.53
N LEU A 97 4.52 -8.45 -13.87
CA LEU A 97 5.35 -9.09 -14.90
C LEU A 97 6.20 -10.22 -14.32
N GLU A 98 6.81 -9.98 -13.16
CA GLU A 98 7.68 -10.95 -12.49
C GLU A 98 7.55 -10.76 -10.98
N ILE A 99 7.58 -11.88 -10.24
CA ILE A 99 7.65 -11.90 -8.79
C ILE A 99 8.85 -12.76 -8.38
N LYS A 100 9.69 -12.23 -7.50
CA LYS A 100 10.96 -12.85 -7.11
C LYS A 100 10.97 -13.26 -5.65
#